data_AF-A0A060WJF1-F1
#
_entry.id   AF-A0A060WJF1-F1
#
_cell.length_a   1.000
_cell.length_b   1.000
_cell.length_c   1.000
_cell.angle_alpha   90.00
_cell.angle_beta   90.00
_cell.angle_gamma   90.00
#
_symmetry.space_group_name_H-M   'P 1'
#
loop_
_entity.id
_entity.type
_entity.pdbx_description
1 polymer ?
#
loop_
_entity_poly.entity_id
_entity_poly.type
_entity_poly.pdbx_seq_one_letter_code
_entity_poly.pdbx_strand_id
1 'polypeptide(L)'
;MFQHDNAQPHVARICSQLLKDENVPVFPWSAYSPDMLPIDPVWDALGRRRVPFPVNIQQLHIGIEEEWDNIPQATINSLIISMRRKCHAA
;
A
#
# COMPACT_ATOMS: atom_id res chain seq x y z
N MET A 1 -9.41 -3.77 9.71
CA MET A 1 -10.01 -2.94 8.66
C MET A 1 -9.03 -2.87 7.51
N PHE A 2 -9.47 -3.27 6.32
CA PHE A 2 -8.66 -3.38 5.12
C PHE A 2 -8.90 -2.15 4.24
N GLN A 3 -7.82 -1.54 3.77
CA GLN A 3 -7.88 -0.38 2.89
C GLN A 3 -7.20 -0.75 1.57
N HIS A 4 -7.87 -0.48 0.46
CA HIS A 4 -7.36 -0.61 -0.89
C HIS A 4 -7.94 0.52 -1.75
N ASP A 5 -7.38 0.74 -2.93
CA ASP A 5 -8.00 1.65 -3.89
C ASP A 5 -9.30 1.04 -4.45
N ASN A 6 -10.23 1.88 -4.87
CA ASN A 6 -11.46 1.43 -5.52
C ASN A 6 -11.24 1.14 -7.03
N ALA A 7 -10.06 0.67 -7.43
CA ALA A 7 -9.83 0.27 -8.81
C ALA A 7 -10.85 -0.81 -9.21
N GLN A 8 -11.32 -0.78 -10.46
CA GLN A 8 -12.38 -1.68 -10.95
C GLN A 8 -12.15 -3.16 -10.62
N PRO A 9 -10.92 -3.72 -10.74
CA PRO A 9 -10.68 -5.11 -10.36
C PRO A 9 -10.88 -5.39 -8.86
N HIS A 10 -10.59 -4.43 -7.98
CA HIS A 10 -10.69 -4.62 -6.53
C HIS A 10 -12.14 -4.52 -6.01
N VAL A 11 -12.99 -3.74 -6.70
CA VAL A 11 -14.43 -3.62 -6.39
C VAL A 11 -15.30 -4.54 -7.25
N ALA A 12 -14.69 -5.41 -8.06
CA ALA A 12 -15.40 -6.41 -8.82
C ALA A 12 -16.15 -7.36 -7.88
N ARG A 13 -17.33 -7.83 -8.31
CA ARG A 13 -18.22 -8.69 -7.50
C ARG A 13 -17.50 -9.87 -6.83
N ILE A 14 -16.60 -10.53 -7.56
CA ILE A 14 -15.85 -11.67 -7.05
C ILE A 14 -14.92 -11.28 -5.89
N CYS A 15 -14.21 -10.16 -6.01
CA CYS A 15 -13.31 -9.66 -4.98
C CYS A 15 -14.08 -9.17 -3.75
N SER A 16 -15.15 -8.39 -3.96
CA SER A 16 -15.99 -7.91 -2.85
C SER A 16 -16.69 -9.04 -2.11
N GLN A 17 -17.13 -10.09 -2.82
CA GLN A 17 -17.73 -11.27 -2.18
C GLN A 17 -16.70 -12.04 -1.36
N LEU A 18 -15.48 -12.25 -1.88
CA LEU A 18 -14.40 -12.89 -1.13
C LEU A 18 -14.10 -12.15 0.17
N LEU A 19 -13.94 -10.82 0.13
CA LEU A 19 -13.67 -10.02 1.33
C LEU A 19 -14.81 -10.13 2.36
N LYS A 20 -16.06 -10.23 1.89
CA LYS A 20 -17.23 -10.44 2.75
C LYS A 20 -17.22 -11.83 3.38
N ASP A 21 -16.95 -12.87 2.60
CA ASP A 21 -16.94 -14.27 3.06
C ASP A 21 -15.81 -14.51 4.09
N GLU A 22 -14.66 -13.86 3.88
CA GLU A 22 -13.51 -13.87 4.80
C GLU A 22 -13.69 -12.92 6.00
N ASN A 23 -14.85 -12.26 6.14
CA ASN A 23 -15.14 -11.28 7.20
C ASN A 23 -14.09 -10.16 7.31
N VAL A 24 -13.55 -9.70 6.19
CA VAL A 24 -12.56 -8.61 6.12
C VAL A 24 -13.31 -7.28 5.98
N PRO A 25 -13.39 -6.44 7.02
CA PRO A 25 -14.08 -5.15 6.91
C PRO A 25 -13.29 -4.20 6.04
N VAL A 26 -13.87 -3.76 4.93
CA VAL A 26 -13.28 -2.81 3.98
C VAL A 26 -13.54 -1.38 4.43
N PHE A 27 -12.49 -0.54 4.40
CA PHE A 27 -12.59 0.89 4.66
C PHE A 27 -13.30 1.59 3.48
N PRO A 28 -14.37 2.37 3.70
CA PRO A 28 -15.03 3.10 2.63
C PRO A 28 -14.12 4.23 2.13
N TRP A 29 -13.55 4.03 0.93
CA TRP A 29 -12.65 4.98 0.28
C TRP A 29 -13.36 5.79 -0.80
N SER A 30 -13.00 7.05 -1.02
CA SER A 30 -13.46 7.81 -2.19
C SER A 30 -12.68 7.41 -3.44
N ALA A 31 -13.36 7.30 -4.58
CA ALA A 31 -12.66 7.14 -5.86
C ALA A 31 -11.78 8.39 -6.13
N TYR A 32 -10.63 8.20 -6.79
CA TYR A 32 -9.70 9.26 -7.21
C TYR A 32 -8.97 10.00 -6.07
N SER A 33 -8.65 9.32 -4.97
CA SER A 33 -7.82 9.89 -3.88
C SER A 33 -6.49 9.13 -3.72
N PRO A 34 -5.56 9.22 -4.70
CA PRO A 34 -4.26 8.55 -4.62
C PRO A 34 -3.43 9.07 -3.44
N ASP A 35 -3.56 10.37 -3.11
CA ASP A 35 -2.82 11.06 -2.04
C ASP A 35 -3.03 10.48 -0.63
N MET A 36 -4.04 9.62 -0.49
CA MET A 36 -4.44 9.06 0.78
C MET A 36 -3.96 7.60 0.96
N LEU A 37 -3.40 6.92 -0.05
CA LEU A 37 -2.87 5.56 0.09
C LEU A 37 -1.55 5.55 0.91
N PRO A 38 -1.50 4.91 2.09
CA PRO A 38 -0.28 4.84 2.91
C PRO A 38 0.86 4.06 2.24
N ILE A 39 0.54 3.21 1.25
CA ILE A 39 1.51 2.36 0.57
C ILE A 39 2.32 3.12 -0.48
N ASP A 40 1.81 4.20 -1.06
CA ASP A 40 2.50 4.94 -2.11
C ASP A 40 3.84 5.54 -1.62
N PRO A 41 3.93 6.17 -0.44
CA PRO A 41 5.21 6.61 0.12
C PRO A 41 6.19 5.46 0.41
N VAL A 42 5.68 4.25 0.69
CA VAL A 42 6.52 3.06 0.88
C VAL A 42 7.14 2.65 -0.45
N TRP A 43 6.35 2.62 -1.52
CA TRP A 43 6.85 2.33 -2.86
C TRP A 43 7.88 3.36 -3.36
N ASP A 44 7.65 4.65 -3.10
CA ASP A 44 8.63 5.70 -3.42
C ASP A 44 9.94 5.53 -2.64
N ALA A 45 9.87 5.19 -1.35
CA ALA A 45 11.06 4.91 -0.53
C ALA A 45 11.87 3.72 -1.07
N LEU A 46 11.20 2.62 -1.44
CA LEU A 46 11.84 1.45 -2.04
C LEU A 46 12.46 1.79 -3.40
N GLY A 47 11.73 2.52 -4.25
CA GLY A 47 12.20 2.93 -5.58
C GLY A 47 13.47 3.78 -5.54
N ARG A 48 13.59 4.67 -4.54
CA ARG A 48 14.78 5.53 -4.36
C ARG A 48 16.00 4.78 -3.84
N ARG A 49 15.80 3.74 -3.03
CA ARG A 49 16.89 2.96 -2.42
C ARG A 49 17.44 1.86 -3.32
N ARG A 50 16.73 1.52 -4.40
CA ARG A 50 17.09 0.47 -5.36
C ARG A 50 18.23 0.89 -6.31
N VAL A 51 19.39 1.24 -5.75
CA VAL A 51 20.62 1.58 -6.47
C VAL A 51 21.71 0.57 -6.10
N PRO A 52 22.34 -0.13 -7.06
CA PRO A 52 22.13 -0.05 -8.51
C PRO A 52 20.79 -0.66 -8.96
N PHE A 53 20.32 -0.23 -10.15
CA PHE A 53 19.12 -0.81 -10.73
C PHE A 53 19.33 -2.31 -11.05
N PRO A 54 18.37 -3.18 -10.70
CA PRO A 54 18.48 -4.60 -10.94
C PRO A 54 18.46 -4.90 -12.44
N VAL A 55 19.33 -5.82 -12.89
CA VAL A 55 19.43 -6.21 -14.31
C VAL A 55 18.58 -7.43 -14.66
N ASN A 56 17.99 -8.09 -13.65
CA ASN A 56 17.07 -9.22 -13.83
C ASN A 56 16.05 -9.30 -12.69
N ILE A 57 15.05 -10.16 -12.86
CA ILE A 57 13.94 -10.34 -11.90
C ILE A 57 14.44 -10.87 -10.55
N GLN A 58 15.45 -11.73 -10.53
CA GLN A 58 15.98 -12.29 -9.27
C GLN A 58 16.63 -11.22 -8.41
N GLN A 59 17.47 -10.36 -9.00
CA GLN A 59 18.06 -9.21 -8.30
C GLN A 59 17.01 -8.22 -7.85
N LEU A 60 15.97 -8.00 -8.66
CA LEU A 60 14.85 -7.14 -8.27
C LEU A 60 14.12 -7.70 -7.04
N HIS A 61 13.87 -9.01 -7.00
CA HIS A 61 13.20 -9.67 -5.87
C HIS A 61 14.02 -9.53 -4.59
N ILE A 62 15.29 -9.93 -4.63
CA ILE A 62 16.20 -9.86 -3.49
C ILE A 62 16.32 -8.43 -2.97
N GLY A 63 16.54 -7.46 -3.87
CA GLY A 63 16.68 -6.06 -3.47
C GLY A 63 15.40 -5.45 -2.89
N ILE A 64 14.21 -5.88 -3.35
CA ILE A 64 12.95 -5.45 -2.75
C ILE A 64 12.79 -6.06 -1.36
N GLU A 65 13.05 -7.36 -1.17
CA GLU A 65 12.95 -8.02 0.13
C GLU A 65 13.90 -7.40 1.15
N GLU A 66 15.18 -7.21 0.79
CA GLU A 66 16.18 -6.58 1.65
C GLU A 66 15.77 -5.16 2.05
N GLU A 67 15.34 -4.33 1.09
CA GLU A 67 14.92 -2.97 1.39
C GLU A 67 13.61 -2.91 2.19
N TRP A 68 12.70 -3.86 1.97
CA TRP A 68 11.45 -3.98 2.73
C TRP A 68 11.73 -4.25 4.20
N ASP A 69 12.62 -5.20 4.50
CA ASP A 69 13.04 -5.53 5.87
C ASP A 69 13.79 -4.36 6.54
N ASN A 70 14.44 -3.50 5.75
CA ASN A 70 15.12 -2.31 6.24
C ASN A 70 14.19 -1.10 6.48
N ILE A 71 12.89 -1.19 6.19
CA ILE A 71 11.95 -0.11 6.49
C ILE A 71 11.67 -0.08 8.01
N PRO A 72 12.01 1.01 8.72
CA PRO A 72 11.72 1.08 10.14
C PRO A 72 10.20 1.06 10.40
N GLN A 73 9.76 0.29 11.39
CA GLN A 73 8.35 0.26 11.81
C GLN A 73 7.82 1.66 12.15
N ALA A 74 8.67 2.55 12.67
CA ALA A 74 8.32 3.95 12.94
C ALA A 74 7.89 4.72 11.67
N THR A 75 8.46 4.40 10.50
CA THR A 75 8.06 4.97 9.20
C THR A 75 6.65 4.52 8.86
N ILE A 76 6.36 3.22 8.97
CA ILE A 76 5.01 2.66 8.73
C ILE A 76 3.98 3.29 9.67
N ASN A 77 4.30 3.38 10.96
CA ASN A 77 3.42 3.97 11.96
C ASN A 77 3.11 5.45 11.66
N SER A 78 4.12 6.21 11.22
CA SER A 78 3.95 7.61 10.84
C SER A 78 3.04 7.79 9.62
N LEU A 79 3.14 6.88 8.64
CA LEU A 79 2.26 6.87 7.46
C LEU A 79 0.80 6.58 7.83
N ILE A 80 0.56 5.61 8.71
CA ILE A 80 -0.78 5.30 9.22
C ILE A 80 -1.39 6.51 9.94
N ILE A 81 -0.61 7.18 10.80
CA ILE A 81 -1.06 8.40 11.50
C ILE A 81 -1.37 9.53 10.51
N SER A 82 -0.51 9.72 9.50
CA SER A 82 -0.70 10.73 8.46
C SER A 82 -1.98 10.49 7.66
N MET A 83 -2.24 9.24 7.24
CA MET A 83 -3.50 8.87 6.57
C MET A 83 -4.70 9.19 7.46
N ARG A 84 -4.66 8.84 8.74
CA ARG A 84 -5.73 9.17 9.69
C ARG A 84 -5.98 10.68 9.76
N ARG A 85 -4.94 11.51 9.74
CA ARG A 85 -5.10 12.98 9.70
C ARG A 85 -5.75 13.44 8.39
N LYS A 86 -5.29 12.93 7.24
CA LYS A 86 -5.86 13.27 5.92
C LYS A 86 -7.33 12.90 5.80
N CYS A 87 -7.71 11.70 6.27
CA CYS A 87 -9.11 11.24 6.25
C CYS A 87 -10.05 12.08 7.12
N HIS A 88 -9.55 12.73 8.19
CA HIS A 88 -10.38 13.65 9.00
C HIS A 88 -10.45 15.07 8.43
N ALA A 89 -9.56 15.43 7.52
CA ALA A 89 -9.48 16.76 6.93
C ALA A 89 -10.25 16.88 5.60
N ALA A 90 -10.68 15.75 5.04
CA ALA A 90 -11.54 15.64 3.86
C ALA A 90 -13.01 15.52 4.28
#